data_AF-A0A2G9TB53-F1
#
_entry.id   AF-A0A2G9TB53-F1
#
_cell.length_a   1.000
_cell.length_b   1.000
_cell.length_c   1.000
_cell.angle_alpha   90.00
_cell.angle_beta   90.00
_cell.angle_gamma   90.00
#
_symmetry.space_group_name_H-M   'P 1'
#
loop_
_entity.id
_entity.type
_entity.pdbx_description
1 polymer ?
#
loop_
_entity_poly.entity_id
_entity_poly.type
_entity_poly.pdbx_seq_one_letter_code
_entity_poly.pdbx_strand_id
1 'polypeptide(L)'
;TGLVPKMLVIWLSETVPNCLLSSAHEGKLVQFTVTKDIPELASYLRTSCSMLSICIGRFLSKLRTDFPNQYIDLHFHTYDAPFVQMHDGEVTINATFAIDFYIHPKKEHMKNLARMVLESSSIIIPEIVGNRLTGSLNGTQFQLWEDFSDIGEMSK
;
A
#
# COMPACT_ATOMS: atom_id res chain seq x y z
N THR A 1 -27.00 1.76 -35.15
CA THR A 1 -27.47 1.27 -33.83
C THR A 1 -27.84 2.48 -33.00
N GLY A 2 -29.11 2.65 -32.66
CA GLY A 2 -29.59 3.85 -31.96
C GLY A 2 -29.20 3.84 -30.48
N LEU A 3 -28.91 5.02 -29.91
CA LEU A 3 -28.68 5.18 -28.48
C LEU A 3 -29.95 4.75 -27.72
N VAL A 4 -29.83 3.76 -26.84
CA VAL A 4 -30.92 3.37 -25.93
C VAL A 4 -31.05 4.45 -24.86
N PRO A 5 -32.22 5.09 -24.72
CA PRO A 5 -32.43 6.12 -23.70
C PRO A 5 -32.13 5.57 -22.31
N LYS A 6 -31.23 6.24 -21.58
CA LYS A 6 -30.96 5.95 -20.17
C LYS A 6 -31.85 6.85 -19.31
N MET A 7 -32.47 6.29 -18.27
CA MET A 7 -33.29 7.05 -17.32
C MET A 7 -32.47 8.01 -16.44
N LEU A 8 -31.19 7.71 -16.23
CA LEU A 8 -30.24 8.52 -15.48
C LEU A 8 -28.86 8.44 -16.15
N VAL A 9 -28.18 9.59 -16.23
CA VAL A 9 -26.79 9.68 -16.68
C VAL A 9 -26.02 10.46 -15.61
N ILE A 10 -24.96 9.85 -15.08
CA ILE A 10 -24.07 10.46 -14.10
C ILE A 10 -22.79 10.86 -14.82
N TRP A 11 -22.47 12.15 -14.78
CA TRP A 11 -21.20 12.68 -15.24
C TRP A 11 -20.33 12.96 -14.03
N LEU A 12 -19.17 12.30 -13.96
CA LEU A 12 -18.21 12.49 -12.89
C LEU A 12 -16.96 13.14 -13.48
N SER A 13 -16.58 14.31 -12.97
CA SER A 13 -15.30 14.92 -13.31
C SER A 13 -14.16 14.19 -12.58
N GLU A 14 -13.03 14.04 -13.24
CA GLU A 14 -11.76 13.58 -12.66
C GLU A 14 -11.36 14.39 -11.41
N THR A 15 -11.76 15.67 -11.34
CA THR A 15 -11.52 16.51 -10.15
C THR A 15 -12.16 15.95 -8.88
N VAL A 16 -13.31 15.27 -8.98
CA VAL A 16 -14.04 14.77 -7.79
C VAL A 16 -13.24 13.71 -7.03
N PRO A 17 -12.80 12.59 -7.64
CA PRO A 17 -11.97 11.62 -6.93
C PRO A 17 -10.60 12.19 -6.55
N ASN A 18 -10.00 13.06 -7.36
CA ASN A 18 -8.70 13.66 -7.00
C ASN A 18 -8.79 14.55 -5.76
N CYS A 19 -9.82 15.39 -5.63
CA CYS A 19 -10.04 16.16 -4.40
C CYS A 19 -10.29 15.25 -3.19
N LEU A 20 -11.08 14.19 -3.37
CA LEU A 20 -11.35 13.21 -2.32
C LEU A 20 -10.06 12.51 -1.85
N LEU A 21 -9.22 12.09 -2.79
CA LEU A 21 -7.95 11.41 -2.50
C LEU A 21 -6.92 12.35 -1.86
N SER A 22 -6.85 13.61 -2.31
CA SER A 22 -6.03 14.64 -1.64
C SER A 22 -6.47 14.86 -0.20
N SER A 23 -7.77 15.04 0.02
CA SER A 23 -8.33 15.18 1.38
C SER A 23 -8.08 13.94 2.24
N ALA A 24 -8.17 12.73 1.66
CA ALA A 24 -7.91 11.49 2.36
C ALA A 24 -6.42 11.33 2.71
N HIS A 25 -5.51 11.77 1.84
CA HIS A 25 -4.08 11.80 2.11
C HIS A 25 -3.73 12.81 3.21
N GLU A 26 -4.18 14.06 3.08
CA GLU A 26 -3.97 15.13 4.06
C GLU A 26 -4.55 14.76 5.43
N GLY A 27 -5.74 14.13 5.44
CA GLY A 27 -6.40 13.60 6.62
C GLY A 27 -5.79 12.31 7.18
N LYS A 28 -4.74 11.76 6.56
CA LYS A 28 -4.09 10.48 6.92
C LYS A 28 -5.09 9.33 7.02
N LEU A 29 -6.09 9.29 6.16
CA LEU A 29 -7.15 8.29 6.16
C LEU A 29 -6.75 7.01 5.41
N VAL A 30 -5.79 7.11 4.48
CA VAL A 30 -5.28 5.96 3.74
C VAL A 30 -4.03 5.42 4.44
N GLN A 31 -4.27 4.59 5.45
CA GLN A 31 -3.24 3.90 6.21
C GLN A 31 -3.72 2.53 6.71
N PHE A 32 -2.83 1.56 6.79
CA PHE A 32 -3.08 0.28 7.43
C PHE A 32 -1.79 -0.28 8.03
N THR A 33 -1.88 -1.10 9.07
CA THR A 33 -0.71 -1.71 9.70
C THR A 33 -0.84 -3.22 9.64
N VAL A 34 0.14 -3.87 9.03
CA VAL A 34 0.30 -5.31 9.04
C VAL A 34 1.11 -5.68 10.27
N THR A 35 0.49 -6.43 11.17
CA THR A 35 1.09 -6.88 12.44
C THR A 35 1.13 -8.40 12.50
N LYS A 36 1.81 -8.93 13.53
CA LYS A 36 1.82 -10.37 13.82
C LYS A 36 0.43 -10.98 14.12
N ASP A 37 -0.59 -10.15 14.32
CA ASP A 37 -1.94 -10.61 14.64
C ASP A 37 -2.72 -11.05 13.39
N ILE A 38 -2.17 -10.78 12.19
CA ILE A 38 -2.63 -11.34 10.92
C ILE A 38 -1.98 -12.72 10.75
N PRO A 39 -2.70 -13.83 10.97
CA PRO A 39 -2.08 -15.16 11.12
C PRO A 39 -1.28 -15.62 9.89
N GLU A 40 -1.78 -15.27 8.69
CA GLU A 40 -1.16 -15.62 7.41
C GLU A 40 0.19 -14.91 7.20
N LEU A 41 0.39 -13.75 7.82
CA LEU A 41 1.59 -12.92 7.66
C LEU A 41 2.54 -12.99 8.85
N ALA A 42 2.07 -13.46 10.02
CA ALA A 42 2.81 -13.44 11.28
C ALA A 42 4.20 -14.07 11.20
N SER A 43 4.34 -15.18 10.47
CA SER A 43 5.62 -15.89 10.33
C SER A 43 6.66 -15.07 9.57
N TYR A 44 6.25 -14.28 8.57
CA TYR A 44 7.13 -13.43 7.77
C TYR A 44 7.64 -12.21 8.55
N LEU A 45 6.88 -11.74 9.53
CA LEU A 45 7.20 -10.52 10.30
C LEU A 45 8.23 -10.73 11.43
N ARG A 46 8.72 -11.95 11.63
CA ARG A 46 9.66 -12.27 12.71
C ARG A 46 11.04 -11.66 12.46
N THR A 47 11.68 -11.13 13.50
CA THR A 47 13.07 -10.66 13.44
C THR A 47 14.09 -11.80 13.58
N SER A 48 13.67 -12.93 14.14
CA SER A 48 14.47 -14.17 14.22
C SER A 48 13.79 -15.29 13.46
N CYS A 49 14.44 -15.80 12.41
CA CYS A 49 13.94 -16.95 11.65
C CYS A 49 14.51 -18.26 12.18
N SER A 50 13.71 -19.32 12.13
CA SER A 50 14.25 -20.68 12.21
C SER A 50 15.03 -21.01 10.93
N MET A 51 15.85 -22.07 10.98
CA MET A 51 16.72 -22.47 9.86
C MET A 51 15.93 -22.73 8.55
N LEU A 52 14.67 -23.17 8.66
CA LEU A 52 13.80 -23.53 7.52
C LEU A 52 12.72 -22.49 7.21
N SER A 53 12.43 -21.53 8.10
CA SER A 53 11.43 -20.50 7.87
C SER A 53 11.97 -19.31 7.08
N ILE A 54 11.14 -18.71 6.23
CA ILE A 54 11.39 -17.41 5.60
C ILE A 54 10.76 -16.34 6.50
N CYS A 55 11.57 -15.37 6.95
CA CYS A 55 11.08 -14.23 7.71
C CYS A 55 11.99 -13.01 7.46
N ILE A 56 11.53 -11.83 7.85
CA ILE A 56 12.18 -10.56 7.52
C ILE A 56 13.61 -10.46 8.12
N GLY A 57 13.82 -11.05 9.29
CA GLY A 57 15.14 -11.13 9.93
C GLY A 57 16.20 -11.91 9.15
N ARG A 58 15.82 -12.72 8.15
CA ARG A 58 16.76 -13.41 7.26
C ARG A 58 17.35 -12.46 6.21
N PHE A 59 16.58 -11.48 5.78
CA PHE A 59 17.00 -10.49 4.79
C PHE A 59 17.69 -9.31 5.47
N LEU A 60 17.22 -8.90 6.65
CA LEU A 60 17.73 -7.76 7.39
C LEU A 60 18.47 -8.24 8.64
N SER A 61 19.75 -8.55 8.47
CA SER A 61 20.57 -9.16 9.51
C SER A 61 20.65 -8.32 10.80
N LYS A 62 20.55 -6.99 10.70
CA LYS A 62 20.55 -6.08 11.84
C LYS A 62 19.30 -6.24 12.72
N LEU A 63 18.13 -6.56 12.15
CA LEU A 63 16.93 -6.88 12.93
C LEU A 63 17.15 -8.09 13.84
N ARG A 64 17.82 -9.12 13.33
CA ARG A 64 18.09 -10.33 14.11
C ARG A 64 19.06 -10.08 15.26
N THR A 65 20.05 -9.21 15.05
CA THR A 65 21.09 -8.92 16.03
C THR A 65 20.61 -7.94 17.10
N ASP A 66 19.96 -6.85 16.69
CA ASP A 66 19.61 -5.76 17.60
C ASP A 66 18.25 -6.00 18.28
N PHE A 67 17.34 -6.75 17.63
CA PHE A 67 15.98 -7.01 18.11
C PHE A 67 15.61 -8.51 18.05
N PRO A 68 16.37 -9.41 18.72
CA PRO A 68 16.14 -10.85 18.61
C PRO A 68 14.78 -11.27 19.17
N ASN A 69 14.12 -12.23 18.48
CA ASN A 69 12.87 -12.88 18.89
C ASN A 69 11.67 -11.94 19.01
N GLN A 70 11.63 -10.89 18.20
CA GLN A 70 10.54 -9.93 18.13
C GLN A 70 9.80 -10.04 16.80
N TYR A 71 8.84 -9.14 16.61
CA TYR A 71 8.07 -8.99 15.38
C TYR A 71 8.18 -7.55 14.88
N ILE A 72 8.03 -7.37 13.57
CA ILE A 72 7.92 -6.07 12.93
C ILE A 72 6.46 -5.77 12.64
N ASP A 73 6.04 -4.54 12.89
CA ASP A 73 4.83 -3.95 12.34
C ASP A 73 5.20 -3.19 11.06
N LEU A 74 4.55 -3.54 9.94
CA LEU A 74 4.68 -2.82 8.67
C LEU A 74 3.52 -1.85 8.54
N HIS A 75 3.81 -0.56 8.63
CA HIS A 75 2.81 0.48 8.56
C HIS A 75 2.79 1.11 7.17
N PHE A 76 1.74 0.81 6.42
CA PHE A 76 1.50 1.34 5.09
C PHE A 76 0.71 2.63 5.20
N HIS A 77 1.14 3.68 4.52
CA HIS A 77 0.39 4.91 4.37
C HIS A 77 0.73 5.58 3.04
N THR A 78 -0.10 6.49 2.57
CA THR A 78 0.22 7.30 1.38
C THR A 78 1.48 8.14 1.63
N TYR A 79 2.45 8.09 0.71
CA TYR A 79 3.65 8.93 0.70
C TYR A 79 3.31 10.28 0.07
N ASP A 80 2.65 10.24 -1.10
CA ASP A 80 2.02 11.36 -1.78
C ASP A 80 0.52 11.11 -1.96
N ALA A 81 -0.24 12.17 -2.26
CA ALA A 81 -1.66 12.03 -2.59
C ALA A 81 -1.84 11.17 -3.85
N PRO A 82 -2.66 10.10 -3.82
CA PRO A 82 -2.96 9.32 -5.01
C PRO A 82 -3.65 10.18 -6.07
N PHE A 83 -3.33 9.93 -7.33
CA PHE A 83 -3.85 10.70 -8.45
C PHE A 83 -4.56 9.79 -9.46
N VAL A 84 -5.70 10.26 -9.94
CA VAL A 84 -6.58 9.56 -10.87
C VAL A 84 -6.63 10.34 -12.18
N GLN A 85 -6.49 9.62 -13.29
CA GLN A 85 -6.71 10.13 -14.64
C GLN A 85 -7.84 9.35 -15.30
N MET A 86 -8.83 10.05 -15.85
CA MET A 86 -9.95 9.45 -16.56
C MET A 86 -9.76 9.61 -18.07
N HIS A 87 -9.72 8.50 -18.78
CA HIS A 87 -9.71 8.44 -20.24
C HIS A 87 -10.96 7.72 -20.73
N ASP A 88 -11.14 7.66 -22.05
CA ASP A 88 -12.32 7.03 -22.65
C ASP A 88 -12.38 5.53 -22.32
N GLY A 89 -13.21 5.17 -21.35
CA GLY A 89 -13.47 3.79 -20.93
C GLY A 89 -12.49 3.21 -19.90
N GLU A 90 -11.47 3.96 -19.49
CA GLU A 90 -10.47 3.51 -18.52
C GLU A 90 -10.09 4.60 -17.52
N VAL A 91 -9.67 4.18 -16.34
CA VAL A 91 -9.24 5.03 -15.25
C VAL A 91 -7.85 4.60 -14.83
N THR A 92 -6.86 5.48 -14.94
CA THR A 92 -5.51 5.22 -14.43
C THR A 92 -5.40 5.76 -13.02
N ILE A 93 -4.87 4.96 -12.09
CA ILE A 93 -4.57 5.37 -10.72
C ILE A 93 -3.07 5.23 -10.48
N ASN A 94 -2.43 6.35 -10.13
CA ASN A 94 -1.07 6.39 -9.64
C ASN A 94 -1.09 6.62 -8.14
N ALA A 95 -0.39 5.79 -7.39
CA ALA A 95 -0.33 5.88 -5.93
C ALA A 95 1.08 5.57 -5.44
N THR A 96 1.58 6.43 -4.56
CA THR A 96 2.87 6.24 -3.90
C THR A 96 2.60 5.98 -2.42
N PHE A 97 3.06 4.83 -1.90
CA PHE A 97 2.90 4.43 -0.52
C PHE A 97 4.25 4.35 0.19
N ALA A 98 4.31 4.82 1.43
CA ALA A 98 5.40 4.49 2.33
C ALA A 98 5.06 3.24 3.15
N ILE A 99 6.07 2.41 3.37
CA ILE A 99 6.03 1.22 4.20
C ILE A 99 7.05 1.43 5.31
N ASP A 100 6.55 1.75 6.49
CA ASP A 100 7.36 2.02 7.68
C ASP A 100 7.53 0.78 8.55
N PHE A 101 8.73 0.60 9.09
CA PHE A 101 9.12 -0.58 9.84
C PHE A 101 9.24 -0.22 11.33
N TYR A 102 8.38 -0.80 12.15
CA TYR A 102 8.41 -0.60 13.60
C TYR A 102 8.60 -1.93 14.33
N ILE A 103 9.21 -1.89 15.51
CA ILE A 103 9.13 -3.03 16.42
C ILE A 103 7.70 -3.16 16.94
N HIS A 104 7.16 -4.37 16.90
CA HIS A 104 5.84 -4.64 17.45
C HIS A 104 5.86 -4.56 19.00
N PRO A 105 4.87 -3.90 19.63
CA PRO A 105 3.82 -3.10 19.00
C PRO A 105 4.29 -1.67 18.69
N LYS A 106 3.96 -1.16 17.50
CA LYS A 106 4.29 0.21 17.06
C LYS A 106 3.92 1.28 18.10
N LYS A 107 2.82 1.09 18.83
CA LYS A 107 2.33 2.05 19.85
C LYS A 107 3.32 2.27 20.99
N GLU A 108 4.11 1.26 21.33
CA GLU A 108 5.12 1.32 22.40
C GLU A 108 6.51 1.64 21.82
N HIS A 109 6.74 1.27 20.55
CA HIS A 109 8.00 1.48 19.85
C HIS A 109 7.83 2.40 18.64
N MET A 110 7.75 3.70 18.92
CA MET A 110 7.44 4.73 17.91
C MET A 110 8.61 5.09 16.97
N LYS A 111 9.80 4.51 17.18
CA LYS A 111 10.94 4.74 16.29
C LYS A 111 10.74 3.94 15.00
N ASN A 112 10.63 4.66 13.88
CA ASN A 112 10.68 4.04 12.56
C ASN A 112 12.12 3.58 12.28
N LEU A 113 12.29 2.31 11.93
CA LEU A 113 13.58 1.68 11.68
C LEU A 113 13.99 1.75 10.20
N ALA A 114 13.03 1.80 9.29
CA ALA A 114 13.27 1.92 7.86
C ALA A 114 11.99 2.34 7.15
N ARG A 115 12.15 2.94 5.98
CA ARG A 115 11.04 3.25 5.07
C ARG A 115 11.37 2.75 3.68
N MET A 116 10.48 1.93 3.17
CA MET A 116 10.42 1.62 1.74
C MET A 116 9.32 2.46 1.10
N VAL A 117 9.52 2.86 -0.16
CA VAL A 117 8.51 3.56 -0.94
C VAL A 117 8.09 2.68 -2.10
N LEU A 118 6.79 2.46 -2.22
CA LEU A 118 6.12 1.69 -3.25
C LEU A 118 5.35 2.65 -4.15
N GLU A 119 5.85 2.88 -5.35
CA GLU A 119 5.10 3.54 -6.42
C GLU A 119 4.33 2.49 -7.21
N SER A 120 3.06 2.76 -7.45
CA SER A 120 2.15 1.88 -8.19
C SER A 120 1.40 2.68 -9.23
N SER A 121 1.30 2.13 -10.44
CA SER A 121 0.44 2.62 -11.51
C SER A 121 -0.45 1.46 -11.96
N SER A 122 -1.76 1.68 -12.01
CA SER A 122 -2.74 0.65 -12.36
C SER A 122 -3.85 1.21 -13.23
N ILE A 123 -4.34 0.40 -14.17
CA ILE A 123 -5.47 0.73 -15.03
C ILE A 123 -6.72 0.02 -14.49
N ILE A 124 -7.81 0.75 -14.39
CA ILE A 124 -9.11 0.26 -13.92
C ILE A 124 -10.13 0.44 -15.04
N ILE A 125 -10.81 -0.65 -15.40
CA ILE A 125 -11.97 -0.60 -16.29
C ILE A 125 -13.23 -0.63 -15.40
N PRO A 126 -13.94 0.50 -15.24
CA PRO A 126 -15.09 0.57 -14.34
C PRO A 126 -16.31 -0.17 -14.92
N GLU A 127 -17.08 -0.80 -14.05
CA GLU A 127 -18.34 -1.47 -14.38
C GLU A 127 -19.37 -1.21 -13.27
N ILE A 128 -20.66 -1.21 -13.61
CA ILE A 128 -21.72 -1.18 -12.60
C ILE A 128 -22.43 -2.53 -12.62
N VAL A 129 -22.20 -3.34 -11.58
CA VAL A 129 -22.82 -4.65 -11.42
C VAL A 129 -23.71 -4.63 -10.18
N GLY A 130 -25.01 -4.86 -10.36
CA GLY A 130 -25.96 -4.95 -9.23
C GLY A 130 -25.98 -3.70 -8.35
N ASN A 131 -25.97 -2.51 -8.96
CA ASN A 131 -25.91 -1.20 -8.29
C ASN A 131 -24.61 -0.92 -7.52
N ARG A 132 -23.55 -1.69 -7.76
CA ARG A 132 -22.22 -1.46 -7.17
C ARG A 132 -21.29 -0.98 -8.26
N LEU A 133 -20.54 0.09 -7.97
CA LEU A 133 -19.39 0.46 -8.79
C LEU A 133 -18.29 -0.57 -8.54
N THR A 134 -17.95 -1.31 -9.57
CA THR A 134 -16.86 -2.29 -9.59
C THR A 134 -15.84 -1.86 -10.64
N GLY A 135 -14.69 -2.51 -10.66
CA GLY A 135 -13.73 -2.32 -11.74
C GLY A 135 -12.78 -3.50 -11.82
N SER A 136 -12.34 -3.82 -13.03
CA SER A 136 -11.26 -4.79 -13.23
C SER A 136 -9.93 -4.04 -13.24
N LEU A 137 -8.98 -4.58 -12.48
CA LEU A 137 -7.64 -4.01 -12.33
C LEU A 137 -6.70 -4.70 -13.32
N ASN A 138 -6.09 -3.92 -14.21
CA ASN A 138 -5.20 -4.36 -15.26
C ASN A 138 -3.91 -3.55 -15.25
N GLY A 139 -2.86 -4.11 -15.87
CA GLY A 139 -1.65 -3.36 -16.18
C GLY A 139 -0.89 -2.81 -14.97
N THR A 140 -1.05 -3.41 -13.78
CA THR A 140 -0.39 -2.94 -12.56
C THR A 140 1.11 -3.06 -12.67
N GLN A 141 1.78 -1.92 -12.51
CA GLN A 141 3.22 -1.80 -12.38
C GLN A 141 3.54 -1.30 -10.98
N PHE A 142 4.60 -1.86 -10.39
CA PHE A 142 5.09 -1.41 -9.09
C PHE A 142 6.60 -1.20 -9.15
N GLN A 143 7.06 -0.14 -8.49
CA GLN A 143 8.48 0.11 -8.21
C GLN A 143 8.65 0.27 -6.71
N LEU A 144 9.68 -0.38 -6.17
CA LEU A 144 9.98 -0.37 -4.75
C LEU A 144 11.41 0.10 -4.55
N TRP A 145 11.61 1.12 -3.72
CA TRP A 145 12.93 1.62 -3.36
C TRP A 145 13.03 1.95 -1.87
N GLU A 146 14.26 2.06 -1.37
CA GLU A 146 14.55 2.47 -0.01
C GLU A 146 14.58 4.01 0.07
N ASP A 147 13.82 4.59 1.01
CA ASP A 147 13.95 6.01 1.38
C ASP A 147 15.04 6.16 2.46
N PHE A 148 14.96 5.35 3.51
CA PHE A 148 16.03 5.20 4.49
C PHE A 148 15.97 3.85 5.21
N SER A 149 17.10 3.43 5.80
CA SER A 149 17.15 2.25 6.67
C SER A 149 18.21 2.35 7.77
N ASP A 150 17.76 2.25 9.03
CA ASP A 150 18.63 2.04 10.20
C ASP A 150 18.93 0.54 10.43
N ILE A 151 18.32 -0.36 9.64
CA ILE A 151 18.37 -1.83 9.82
C ILE A 151 19.13 -2.55 8.70
N GLY A 152 19.95 -1.81 7.97
CA GLY A 152 20.80 -2.29 6.88
C GLY A 152 20.18 -2.09 5.50
N GLU A 153 20.97 -2.22 4.45
CA GLU A 153 20.53 -2.03 3.07
C GLU A 153 19.40 -3.02 2.71
N MET A 154 18.26 -2.47 2.29
CA MET A 154 17.06 -3.21 1.90
C MET A 154 16.96 -3.35 0.37
N SER A 155 17.69 -2.51 -0.37
CA SER A 155 17.89 -2.64 -1.81
C SER A 155 19.33 -3.08 -2.11
N LYS A 156 19.48 -4.04 -3.02
CA LYS A 156 20.77 -4.39 -3.64
C LYS A 156 20.67 -4.12 -5.13
#